data_AF-A0A538RV33-F1
#
_entry.id   AF-A0A538RV33-F1
#
_cell.length_a   1.000
_cell.length_b   1.000
_cell.length_c   1.000
_cell.angle_alpha   90.00
_cell.angle_beta   90.00
_cell.angle_gamma   90.00
#
_symmetry.space_group_name_H-M   'P 1'
#
loop_
_entity.id
_entity.type
_entity.pdbx_description
1 polymer ?
#
loop_
_entity_poly.entity_id
_entity_poly.type
_entity_poly.pdbx_seq_one_letter_code
_entity_poly.pdbx_strand_id
1 'polypeptide(L)'
;MKQLRAAVPQLTPEERHSLPTVLYNESCAEALYGQASKALDALEDAIKSGFNEFDLMATDVDLESIRGQPRYRAIVEGLRVN
;
A
#
# COMPACT_ATOMS: atom_id res chain seq x y z
N MET A 1 -1.05 8.27 -10.06
CA MET A 1 -2.07 7.25 -9.78
C MET A 1 -3.41 7.76 -9.21
N LYS A 2 -3.66 9.08 -9.03
CA LYS A 2 -4.98 9.60 -8.57
C LYS A 2 -6.21 9.03 -9.32
N GLN A 3 -6.04 8.68 -10.59
CA GLN A 3 -7.10 8.14 -11.44
C GLN A 3 -7.56 6.73 -11.00
N LEU A 4 -6.65 5.86 -10.55
CA LEU A 4 -6.99 4.48 -10.22
C LEU A 4 -7.89 4.42 -8.97
N ARG A 5 -7.57 5.23 -7.95
CA ARG A 5 -8.32 5.30 -6.68
C ARG A 5 -9.73 5.87 -6.86
N ALA A 6 -9.89 6.85 -7.75
CA ALA A 6 -11.21 7.40 -8.09
C ALA A 6 -12.07 6.45 -8.94
N ALA A 7 -11.42 5.54 -9.68
CA ALA A 7 -12.08 4.57 -10.55
C ALA A 7 -12.46 3.26 -9.84
N VAL A 8 -12.06 3.04 -8.57
CA VAL A 8 -12.36 1.79 -7.82
C VAL A 8 -13.83 1.36 -7.89
N PRO A 9 -14.83 2.26 -7.76
CA PRO A 9 -16.24 1.88 -7.87
C PRO A 9 -16.66 1.38 -9.26
N GLN A 10 -15.87 1.68 -10.29
CA GLN A 10 -16.15 1.38 -11.70
C GLN A 10 -15.36 0.16 -12.20
N LEU A 11 -14.46 -0.41 -11.39
CA LEU A 11 -13.68 -1.58 -11.76
C LEU A 11 -14.58 -2.82 -11.87
N THR A 12 -14.26 -3.69 -12.82
CA THR A 12 -14.81 -5.04 -12.89
C THR A 12 -14.28 -5.91 -11.74
N PRO A 13 -14.94 -7.03 -11.41
CA PRO A 13 -14.41 -7.98 -10.42
C PRO A 13 -12.99 -8.46 -10.75
N GLU A 14 -12.71 -8.66 -12.03
CA GLU A 14 -11.41 -9.14 -12.52
C GLU A 14 -10.32 -8.09 -12.34
N GLU A 15 -10.60 -6.81 -12.62
CA GLU A 15 -9.67 -5.71 -12.35
C GLU A 15 -9.46 -5.47 -10.85
N ARG A 16 -10.49 -5.66 -10.02
CA ARG A 16 -10.37 -5.56 -8.55
C ARG A 16 -9.44 -6.61 -7.96
N HIS A 17 -9.30 -7.77 -8.60
CA HIS A 17 -8.42 -8.82 -8.11
C HIS A 17 -6.95 -8.36 -8.02
N SER A 18 -6.49 -7.59 -9.01
CA SER A 18 -5.10 -7.11 -9.07
C SER A 18 -4.87 -5.78 -8.35
N LEU A 19 -5.94 -5.07 -7.99
CA LEU A 19 -5.86 -3.73 -7.37
C LEU A 19 -4.95 -3.67 -6.12
N PRO A 20 -4.98 -4.64 -5.18
CA PRO A 20 -4.15 -4.56 -3.99
C PRO A 20 -2.65 -4.61 -4.31
N THR A 21 -2.24 -5.51 -5.21
CA THR A 21 -0.86 -5.62 -5.68
C THR A 21 -0.42 -4.37 -6.43
N VAL A 22 -1.29 -3.79 -7.25
CA VAL A 22 -1.00 -2.54 -7.98
C VAL A 22 -0.77 -1.37 -7.01
N LEU A 23 -1.60 -1.23 -5.98
CA LEU A 23 -1.45 -0.19 -4.96
C LEU A 23 -0.22 -0.43 -4.06
N TYR A 24 0.11 -1.69 -3.78
CA TYR A 24 1.34 -2.04 -3.07
C TYR A 24 2.57 -1.62 -3.87
N ASN A 25 2.62 -1.95 -5.16
CA ASN A 25 3.72 -1.53 -6.05
C ASN A 25 3.79 0.00 -6.19
N GLU A 26 2.66 0.71 -6.17
CA GLU A 26 2.64 2.18 -6.09
C GLU A 26 3.28 2.69 -4.80
N SER A 27 3.04 2.02 -3.66
CA SER A 27 3.70 2.34 -2.40
C SER A 27 5.22 2.21 -2.50
N CYS A 28 5.70 1.09 -3.04
CA CYS A 28 7.14 0.85 -3.28
C CYS A 28 7.75 1.93 -4.18
N ALA A 29 7.10 2.24 -5.32
CA ALA A 29 7.58 3.26 -6.23
C ALA A 29 7.68 4.65 -5.56
N GLU A 30 6.63 5.09 -4.85
CA GLU A 30 6.63 6.39 -4.16
C GLU A 30 7.65 6.41 -3.01
N ALA A 31 7.90 5.29 -2.32
CA ALA A 31 8.91 5.17 -1.28
C ALA A 31 10.34 5.30 -1.85
N LEU A 32 10.61 4.71 -3.01
CA LEU A 32 11.88 4.86 -3.74
C LEU A 32 12.11 6.30 -4.22
N TYR A 33 11.05 7.03 -4.57
CA TYR A 33 11.13 8.46 -4.91
C TYR A 33 11.20 9.39 -3.69
N GLY A 34 11.26 8.84 -2.47
CA GLY A 34 11.30 9.61 -1.22
C GLY A 34 9.98 10.32 -0.88
N GLN A 35 8.88 9.95 -1.53
CA GLN A 35 7.56 10.56 -1.36
C GLN A 35 6.79 9.87 -0.22
N ALA A 36 7.34 9.93 1.00
CA ALA A 36 6.87 9.15 2.14
C ALA A 36 5.35 9.23 2.39
N SER A 37 4.74 10.41 2.32
CA SER A 37 3.29 10.55 2.52
C SER A 37 2.48 9.78 1.49
N LYS A 38 2.85 9.86 0.20
CA LYS A 38 2.13 9.18 -0.88
C LYS A 38 2.31 7.67 -0.82
N ALA A 39 3.52 7.22 -0.48
CA ALA A 39 3.82 5.82 -0.27
C ALA A 39 2.96 5.22 0.84
N LEU A 40 2.81 5.93 1.97
CA LEU A 40 1.95 5.51 3.08
C LEU A 40 0.47 5.51 2.70
N ASP A 41 0.01 6.51 1.93
CA ASP A 41 -1.37 6.52 1.42
C ASP A 41 -1.64 5.30 0.51
N ALA A 42 -0.71 4.98 -0.39
CA ALA A 42 -0.82 3.82 -1.26
C ALA A 42 -0.81 2.50 -0.48
N LEU A 43 0.03 2.39 0.56
CA LEU A 43 0.12 1.20 1.41
C LEU A 43 -1.19 0.93 2.14
N GLU A 44 -1.80 1.96 2.73
CA GLU A 44 -3.10 1.84 3.39
C GLU A 44 -4.19 1.42 2.41
N ASP A 45 -4.19 1.98 1.20
CA ASP A 45 -5.17 1.65 0.18
C ASP A 45 -4.98 0.22 -0.34
N ALA A 46 -3.74 -0.27 -0.46
CA ALA A 46 -3.43 -1.65 -0.80
C ALA A 46 -4.03 -2.62 0.23
N ILE A 47 -3.78 -2.37 1.51
CA ILE A 47 -4.31 -3.17 2.63
C ILE A 47 -5.85 -3.16 2.63
N LYS A 48 -6.48 -1.98 2.52
CA LYS A 48 -7.95 -1.86 2.44
C LYS A 48 -8.54 -2.58 1.24
N SER A 49 -7.79 -2.71 0.16
CA SER A 49 -8.21 -3.42 -1.05
C SER A 49 -8.02 -4.94 -0.95
N GLY A 50 -7.31 -5.44 0.07
CA GLY A 50 -7.13 -6.88 0.33
C GLY A 50 -5.69 -7.37 0.24
N PHE A 51 -4.69 -6.47 0.20
CA PHE A 51 -3.29 -6.87 0.22
C PHE A 51 -2.97 -7.53 1.57
N ASN A 52 -2.42 -8.75 1.53
CA ASN A 52 -2.22 -9.59 2.71
C ASN A 52 -0.82 -10.24 2.80
N GLU A 53 0.11 -9.87 1.91
CA GLU A 53 1.50 -10.35 1.94
C GLU A 53 2.33 -9.55 2.95
N PHE A 54 1.99 -9.64 4.24
CA PHE A 54 2.60 -8.80 5.28
C PHE A 54 4.08 -9.11 5.54
N ASP A 55 4.52 -10.34 5.30
CA ASP A 55 5.94 -10.71 5.38
C ASP A 55 6.76 -9.98 4.29
N LEU A 56 6.20 -9.88 3.08
CA LEU A 56 6.79 -9.06 2.02
C LEU A 56 6.85 -7.60 2.47
N MET A 57 5.73 -7.01 2.90
CA MET A 57 5.70 -5.63 3.39
C MET A 57 6.73 -5.32 4.49
N ALA A 58 7.00 -6.28 5.37
CA ALA A 58 7.96 -6.14 6.47
C ALA A 58 9.42 -6.20 6.02
N THR A 59 9.71 -6.89 4.91
CA THR A 59 11.08 -7.17 4.43
C THR A 59 11.45 -6.43 3.15
N ASP A 60 10.47 -5.91 2.41
CA ASP A 60 10.66 -5.24 1.13
C ASP A 60 11.59 -4.04 1.29
N VAL A 61 12.67 -4.05 0.49
CA VAL A 61 13.70 -3.01 0.54
C VAL A 61 13.19 -1.69 -0.03
N ASP A 62 12.21 -1.72 -0.91
CA ASP A 62 11.65 -0.52 -1.52
C ASP A 62 10.90 0.33 -0.48
N LEU A 63 10.38 -0.29 0.58
CA LEU A 63 9.68 0.37 1.69
C LEU A 63 10.60 0.82 2.83
N GLU A 64 11.93 0.61 2.73
CA GLU A 64 12.87 0.91 3.81
C GLU A 64 12.76 2.38 4.27
N SER A 65 12.62 3.31 3.33
CA SER A 65 12.54 4.76 3.61
C SER A 65 11.31 5.17 4.42
N ILE A 66 10.24 4.37 4.41
CA ILE A 66 8.99 4.65 5.13
C ILE A 66 8.80 3.81 6.39
N ARG A 67 9.53 2.70 6.57
CA ARG A 67 9.39 1.78 7.72
C ARG A 67 9.60 2.48 9.07
N GLY A 68 10.46 3.50 9.08
CA GLY A 68 10.72 4.32 10.28
C GLY A 68 9.60 5.28 10.66
N GLN A 69 8.65 5.55 9.76
CA GLN A 69 7.62 6.58 9.94
C GLN A 69 6.59 6.18 11.01
N PRO A 70 6.15 7.11 11.87
CA PRO A 70 5.11 6.82 12.88
C PRO A 70 3.84 6.23 12.27
N ARG A 71 3.43 6.71 11.08
CA ARG A 71 2.25 6.22 10.38
C ARG A 71 2.41 4.78 9.86
N TYR A 72 3.60 4.39 9.40
CA TYR A 72 3.86 2.98 9.04
C TYR A 72 3.68 2.06 10.24
N ARG A 73 4.19 2.46 11.42
CA ARG A 73 4.04 1.67 12.65
C ARG A 73 2.57 1.53 13.06
N ALA A 74 1.80 2.60 12.95
CA ALA A 74 0.36 2.57 13.23
C ALA A 74 -0.40 1.63 12.28
N ILE A 75 -0.04 1.60 10.99
CA ILE A 75 -0.58 0.63 10.02
C ILE A 75 -0.27 -0.81 10.48
N VAL A 76 1.00 -1.10 10.76
CA VAL A 76 1.44 -2.44 11.19
C VAL A 76 0.78 -2.87 12.51
N GLU A 77 0.64 -1.95 13.46
CA GLU A 77 -0.04 -2.21 14.72
C GLU A 77 -1.52 -2.55 14.48
N GLY A 78 -2.21 -1.80 13.62
CA GLY A 78 -3.61 -2.06 13.24
C GLY A 78 -3.84 -3.42 12.57
N LEU A 79 -2.83 -3.97 11.88
CA LEU A 79 -2.89 -5.32 11.30
C LEU A 79 -2.85 -6.45 12.33
N ARG A 80 -2.27 -6.21 13.51
CA ARG A 80 -2.13 -7.23 14.57
C ARG A 80 -3.40 -7.42 15.41
N VAL A 81 -4.34 -6.48 15.30
CA VAL A 81 -5.55 -6.43 16.14
C VAL A 81 -6.80 -6.98 15.43
N ASN A 82 -6.65 -7.42 14.17
CA ASN A 82 -7.69 -8.05 13.35
C ASN A 82 -7.40 -9.55 13.18
#